data_AF-A0A9D3V830-F1
#
_entry.id   AF-A0A9D3V830-F1
#
_cell.length_a   1.000
_cell.length_b   1.000
_cell.length_c   1.000
_cell.angle_alpha   90.00
_cell.angle_beta   90.00
_cell.angle_gamma   90.00
#
_symmetry.space_group_name_H-M   'P 1'
#
loop_
_entity.id
_entity.type
_entity.pdbx_description
1 polymer ?
#
loop_
_entity_poly.entity_id
_entity_poly.type
_entity_poly.pdbx_seq_one_letter_code
_entity_poly.pdbx_strand_id
1 'polypeptide(L)'
;MADGMENIFSSCTQLRYGRDLRLNEVRHLLCSARPVAIQTSANPSASDQDLQQAQLWQLAQRTTALPLGHGAFTLATIYTLLTVHQTLILPFVIVILDIRTEE
;
A
#
# COMPACT_ATOMS: atom_id res chain seq x y z
N MET A 1 12.01 -0.97 -1.72
CA MET A 1 11.10 -0.67 -2.85
C MET A 1 10.39 0.64 -2.51
N ALA A 2 10.37 1.61 -3.43
CA ALA A 2 9.69 2.89 -3.21
C ALA A 2 8.17 2.70 -3.25
N ASP A 3 7.43 3.35 -2.36
CA ASP A 3 5.97 3.23 -2.24
C ASP A 3 5.20 4.38 -2.93
N GLY A 4 5.91 5.34 -3.53
CA GLY A 4 5.33 6.47 -4.27
C GLY A 4 4.88 7.64 -3.38
N MET A 5 5.17 7.59 -2.09
CA MET A 5 4.73 8.55 -1.08
C MET A 5 5.88 9.37 -0.48
N GLU A 6 7.08 9.30 -1.07
CA GLU A 6 8.29 9.95 -0.54
C GLU A 6 8.19 11.47 -0.41
N ASN A 7 7.42 12.12 -1.29
CA ASN A 7 7.33 13.58 -1.37
C ASN A 7 6.41 14.21 -0.29
N ILE A 8 5.75 13.40 0.55
CA ILE A 8 4.88 13.89 1.63
C ILE A 8 5.66 14.63 2.72
N PHE A 9 6.93 14.26 2.93
CA PHE A 9 7.77 14.85 3.96
C PHE A 9 8.47 16.09 3.40
N SER A 10 7.93 17.26 3.75
CA SER A 10 8.41 18.58 3.37
C SER A 10 8.55 19.45 4.61
N SER A 11 9.22 20.59 4.48
CA SER A 11 9.34 21.59 5.56
C SER A 11 7.97 21.98 6.12
N CYS A 12 6.96 22.10 5.25
CA CYS A 12 5.59 22.45 5.64
C CYS A 12 4.91 21.36 6.47
N THR A 13 5.10 20.08 6.12
CA THR A 13 4.52 18.98 6.89
C THR A 13 5.28 18.73 8.19
N GLN A 14 6.59 18.99 8.22
CA GLN A 14 7.40 18.94 9.44
C GLN A 14 7.03 20.04 10.45
N LEU A 15 6.65 21.24 10.00
CA LEU A 15 6.16 22.28 10.91
C LEU A 15 4.83 21.92 11.58
N ARG A 16 3.93 21.22 10.87
CA ARG A 16 2.62 20.81 11.41
C ARG A 16 2.66 19.50 12.20
N TYR A 17 3.46 18.54 11.74
CA TYR A 17 3.45 17.15 12.21
C TYR A 17 4.84 16.63 12.61
N GLY A 18 5.84 17.51 12.80
CA GLY A 18 7.25 17.09 12.96
C GLY A 18 7.57 16.29 14.23
N ARG A 19 6.64 16.24 15.20
CA ARG A 19 6.72 15.36 16.38
C ARG A 19 5.74 14.20 16.32
N ASP A 20 4.91 14.14 15.30
CA ASP A 20 3.85 13.14 15.15
C ASP A 20 4.27 12.02 14.23
N LEU A 21 3.82 10.80 14.54
CA LEU A 21 3.95 9.65 13.65
C LEU A 21 2.76 9.52 12.67
N ARG A 22 1.77 10.42 12.75
CA ARG A 22 0.52 10.35 11.98
C ARG A 22 0.75 10.19 10.47
N LEU A 23 1.68 10.95 9.89
CA LEU A 23 1.99 10.83 8.46
C LEU A 23 2.65 9.48 8.12
N ASN A 24 3.45 8.94 9.03
CA ASN A 24 4.09 7.63 8.86
C ASN A 24 3.04 6.50 8.93
N GLU A 25 2.11 6.58 9.88
CA GLU A 25 1.01 5.62 10.01
C GLU A 25 0.08 5.65 8.80
N VAL A 26 -0.29 6.84 8.32
CA VAL A 26 -1.11 6.97 7.12
C VAL A 26 -0.38 6.42 5.89
N ARG A 27 0.94 6.68 5.77
CA ARG A 27 1.76 6.10 4.70
C ARG A 27 1.83 4.58 4.77
N HIS A 28 1.97 4.02 5.97
CA HIS A 28 1.95 2.58 6.16
C HIS A 28 0.59 1.98 5.81
N LEU A 29 -0.51 2.64 6.21
CA LEU A 29 -1.88 2.19 5.96
C LEU A 29 -2.24 2.24 4.47
N LEU A 30 -1.83 3.29 3.75
CA LEU A 30 -2.13 3.49 2.33
C LEU A 30 -1.13 2.82 1.39
N CYS A 31 -0.14 2.11 1.92
CA CYS A 31 0.88 1.43 1.12
C CYS A 31 0.26 0.23 0.38
N SER A 32 -0.10 0.44 -0.90
CA SER A 32 -0.59 -0.62 -1.79
C SER A 32 0.51 -1.35 -2.56
N ALA A 33 1.77 -0.93 -2.39
CA ALA A 33 2.93 -1.48 -3.11
C ALA A 33 3.58 -2.68 -2.40
N ARG A 34 3.08 -3.05 -1.20
CA ARG A 34 3.61 -4.16 -0.40
C ARG A 34 2.53 -5.25 -0.25
N PRO A 35 2.90 -6.52 -0.45
CA PRO A 35 1.95 -7.61 -0.26
C PRO A 35 1.55 -7.73 1.21
N VAL A 36 0.27 -8.05 1.44
CA VAL A 36 -0.24 -8.39 2.78
C VAL A 36 -0.20 -9.90 2.93
N ALA A 37 0.39 -10.37 4.02
CA ALA A 37 0.43 -11.79 4.33
C ALA A 37 -0.91 -12.26 4.89
N ILE A 38 -1.40 -13.38 4.37
CA ILE A 38 -2.52 -14.13 4.94
C ILE A 38 -1.98 -15.39 5.62
N GLN A 39 -2.44 -15.62 6.84
CA GLN A 39 -2.12 -16.84 7.58
C GLN A 39 -3.03 -17.95 7.08
N THR A 40 -2.43 -19.07 6.68
CA THR A 40 -3.16 -20.27 6.27
C THR A 40 -2.74 -21.47 7.12
N SER A 41 -3.62 -22.45 7.28
CA SER A 41 -3.30 -23.69 7.97
C SER A 41 -2.10 -24.40 7.29
N ALA A 42 -1.25 -25.04 8.09
CA ALA A 42 -0.08 -25.79 7.61
C ALA A 42 -0.45 -27.02 6.75
N ASN A 43 -1.66 -27.58 6.97
CA ASN A 43 -2.18 -28.73 6.21
C ASN A 43 -3.57 -28.40 5.63
N PRO A 44 -3.61 -27.65 4.51
CA PRO A 44 -4.87 -27.17 3.96
C PRO A 44 -5.68 -28.31 3.34
N SER A 45 -6.91 -28.47 3.83
CA SER A 45 -7.92 -29.35 3.22
C SER A 45 -8.65 -28.64 2.09
N ALA A 46 -9.41 -29.37 1.26
CA ALA A 46 -10.23 -28.76 0.20
C ALA A 46 -11.21 -27.69 0.74
N SER A 47 -11.74 -27.88 1.96
CA SER A 47 -12.59 -26.89 2.64
C SER A 47 -11.84 -25.62 3.05
N ASP A 48 -10.51 -25.69 3.27
CA ASP A 48 -9.70 -24.53 3.62
C ASP A 48 -9.46 -23.63 2.40
N GLN A 49 -9.48 -24.20 1.19
CA GLN A 49 -9.30 -23.45 -0.05
C GLN A 49 -10.41 -22.42 -0.27
N ASP A 50 -11.67 -22.78 -0.04
CA ASP A 50 -12.79 -21.83 -0.15
C ASP A 50 -12.72 -20.73 0.91
N LEU A 51 -12.29 -21.06 2.13
CA LEU A 51 -12.07 -20.08 3.20
C LEU A 51 -10.94 -19.10 2.85
N GLN A 52 -9.82 -19.60 2.32
CA GLN A 52 -8.71 -18.78 1.84
C GLN A 52 -9.15 -17.86 0.70
N GLN A 53 -9.88 -18.38 -0.29
CA GLN A 53 -10.41 -17.60 -1.40
C GLN A 53 -11.34 -16.48 -0.91
N ALA A 54 -12.21 -16.77 0.05
CA ALA A 54 -13.09 -15.77 0.66
C ALA A 54 -12.31 -14.68 1.40
N GLN A 55 -11.28 -15.04 2.18
CA GLN A 55 -10.41 -14.09 2.87
C GLN A 55 -9.66 -13.19 1.88
N LEU A 56 -9.13 -13.78 0.80
CA LEU A 56 -8.45 -13.05 -0.25
C LEU A 56 -9.38 -12.06 -0.95
N TRP A 57 -10.63 -12.47 -1.22
CA TRP A 57 -11.62 -11.59 -1.82
C TRP A 57 -11.92 -10.37 -0.94
N GLN A 58 -12.11 -10.57 0.37
CA GLN A 58 -12.33 -9.46 1.31
C GLN A 58 -11.13 -8.51 1.36
N LEU A 59 -9.91 -9.05 1.36
CA LEU A 59 -8.70 -8.25 1.37
C LEU A 59 -8.50 -7.48 0.06
N ALA A 60 -8.77 -8.11 -1.08
CA ALA A 60 -8.75 -7.47 -2.39
C ALA A 60 -9.72 -6.28 -2.44
N GLN A 61 -10.95 -6.44 -1.93
CA GLN A 61 -11.93 -5.35 -1.84
C GLN A 61 -11.45 -4.17 -0.99
N ARG A 62 -10.71 -4.42 0.10
CA ARG A 62 -10.12 -3.34 0.91
C ARG A 62 -8.94 -2.68 0.21
N THR A 63 -8.09 -3.46 -0.45
CA THR A 63 -6.91 -2.97 -1.17
C THR A 63 -7.28 -2.10 -2.36
N THR A 64 -8.38 -2.37 -3.07
CA THR A 64 -8.83 -1.55 -4.21
C THR A 64 -9.25 -0.13 -3.81
N ALA A 65 -9.58 0.12 -2.53
CA ALA A 65 -9.88 1.45 -2.02
C ALA A 65 -8.64 2.27 -1.64
N LEU A 66 -7.49 1.61 -1.35
CA LEU A 66 -6.26 2.30 -0.93
C LEU A 66 -5.73 3.32 -1.95
N PRO A 67 -5.73 3.07 -3.28
CA PRO A 67 -5.27 4.05 -4.26
C PRO A 67 -6.01 5.38 -4.23
N LEU A 68 -7.31 5.39 -3.87
CA LEU A 68 -8.07 6.64 -3.74
C LEU A 68 -7.55 7.49 -2.57
N GLY A 69 -7.36 6.87 -1.40
CA GLY A 69 -6.78 7.54 -0.24
C GLY A 69 -5.34 7.97 -0.49
N HIS A 70 -4.54 7.13 -1.14
CA HIS A 70 -3.18 7.44 -1.54
C HIS A 70 -3.16 8.68 -2.44
N GLY A 71 -3.95 8.70 -3.53
CA GLY A 71 -4.01 9.84 -4.44
C GLY A 71 -4.40 11.16 -3.75
N ALA A 72 -5.35 11.12 -2.81
CA ALA A 72 -5.71 12.29 -2.00
C ALA A 72 -4.57 12.72 -1.06
N PHE A 73 -3.87 11.76 -0.46
CA PHE A 73 -2.80 12.02 0.50
C PHE A 73 -1.54 12.61 -0.16
N THR A 74 -1.18 12.17 -1.38
CA THR A 74 -0.01 12.68 -2.12
C THR A 74 -0.36 13.80 -3.11
N LEU A 75 -1.60 14.27 -3.13
CA LEU A 75 -2.04 15.31 -4.06
C LEU A 75 -1.19 16.58 -3.90
N ALA A 76 -0.72 17.11 -5.03
CA ALA A 76 0.13 18.31 -5.10
C ALA A 76 1.43 18.23 -4.28
N THR A 77 1.91 17.03 -3.94
CA THR A 77 3.20 16.85 -3.25
C THR A 77 4.39 16.69 -4.20
N ILE A 78 4.14 16.38 -5.48
CA ILE A 78 5.18 16.11 -6.48
C ILE A 78 5.29 17.28 -7.46
N TYR A 79 6.50 17.83 -7.61
CA TYR A 79 6.84 18.73 -8.71
C TYR A 79 7.47 17.93 -9.84
N THR A 80 6.71 17.70 -10.91
CA THR A 80 7.25 17.03 -12.10
C THR A 80 8.09 18.00 -12.90
N LEU A 81 9.40 17.77 -12.96
CA LEU A 81 10.28 18.48 -13.90
C LEU A 81 9.96 18.02 -15.33
N LEU A 82 9.70 18.96 -16.23
CA LEU A 82 9.41 18.71 -17.65
C LEU A 82 10.68 18.34 -18.45
N THR A 83 11.55 17.52 -17.87
CA THR A 83 12.71 16.98 -18.59
C THR A 83 12.26 15.71 -19.32
N VAL A 84 12.69 15.58 -20.57
CA VAL A 84 12.21 14.59 -21.59
C VAL A 84 12.30 13.10 -21.15
N HIS A 85 12.79 12.82 -19.94
CA HIS A 85 13.01 11.49 -19.38
C HIS A 85 12.33 11.21 -18.02
N GLN A 86 11.53 12.13 -17.46
CA GLN A 86 10.87 11.86 -16.19
C GLN A 86 9.59 11.02 -16.40
N THR A 87 9.73 9.69 -16.36
CA THR A 87 8.58 8.80 -16.30
C THR A 87 7.95 8.89 -14.92
N LEU A 88 6.70 9.33 -14.85
CA LEU A 88 5.88 9.18 -13.64
C LEU A 88 5.65 7.69 -13.40
N ILE A 89 6.28 7.15 -12.36
CA ILE A 89 6.04 5.77 -11.92
C ILE A 89 4.68 5.77 -11.21
N LEU A 90 3.65 5.30 -11.90
CA LEU A 90 2.39 5.00 -11.25
C LEU A 90 2.60 3.76 -10.38
N PRO A 91 2.35 3.81 -9.07
CA PRO A 91 2.39 2.61 -8.25
C PRO A 91 1.32 1.65 -8.78
N PHE A 92 1.75 0.48 -9.27
CA PHE A 92 0.83 -0.59 -9.63
C PHE A 92 0.01 -0.97 -8.38
N VAL A 93 -1.29 -1.21 -8.56
CA VAL A 93 -2.08 -1.90 -7.54
C VAL A 93 -1.58 -3.34 -7.52
N ILE A 94 -0.65 -3.62 -6.63
CA ILE A 94 -0.10 -4.94 -6.43
C ILE A 94 -1.12 -5.72 -5.59
N VAL A 95 -1.98 -6.49 -6.26
CA VAL A 95 -2.70 -7.61 -5.63
C VAL A 95 -1.74 -8.81 -5.59
N ILE A 96 -0.59 -8.66 -4.93
CA ILE A 96 0.24 -9.81 -4.57
C ILE A 96 -0.08 -10.07 -3.11
N LEU A 97 -0.70 -11.21 -2.85
CA LEU A 97 -0.98 -11.70 -1.51
C LEU A 97 0.09 -12.76 -1.23
N ASP A 98 0.87 -12.53 -0.17
CA ASP A 98 1.92 -13.45 0.26
C ASP A 98 1.23 -14.55 1.09
N ILE A 99 1.01 -15.73 0.50
CA ILE A 99 0.46 -16.87 1.25
C ILE A 99 1.59 -17.45 2.07
N ARG A 100 1.55 -17.27 3.39
CA ARG A 100 2.51 -17.86 4.32
C ARG A 100 1.87 -19.09 4.98
N THR A 101 2.33 -20.26 4.60
CA THR A 101 2.09 -21.52 5.32
C THR A 101 3.00 -21.56 6.56
N GLU A 102 2.42 -21.77 7.74
CA GLU A 102 3.20 -22.09 8.95
C GLU A 102 3.87 -23.47 8.79
N GLU A 103 5.14 -23.57 9.20
CA GLU A 103 5.87 -24.85 9.37
C GLU A 103 5.65 -25.43 10.78
#